data_AF-A0A3D0STR7-F1
#
_entry.id   AF-A0A3D0STR7-F1
#
_cell.length_a   1.000
_cell.length_b   1.000
_cell.length_c   1.000
_cell.angle_alpha   90.00
_cell.angle_beta   90.00
_cell.angle_gamma   90.00
#
_symmetry.space_group_name_H-M   'P 1'
#
loop_
_entity.id
_entity.type
_entity.pdbx_description
1 polymer ?
#
loop_
_entity_poly.entity_id
_entity_poly.type
_entity_poly.pdbx_seq_one_letter_code
_entity_poly.pdbx_strand_id
1 'polypeptide(L)'
;MSKSAPLFSTVSAYYGIALYQSGDHDRAFEIWKEGITVQPNKPESYVAMAEALRSERKMKEALELLLRFDKVKQQPSAEVEYFLGHTYLDLGLYDDAKRHADKAYQLGYPLPGLKNKLRRIG
;
A
#
# COMPACT_ATOMS: atom_id res chain seq x y z
N MET A 1 -8.46 5.48 -31.02
CA MET A 1 -7.42 6.15 -30.21
C MET A 1 -6.50 5.07 -29.68
N SER A 2 -5.20 5.19 -29.97
CA SER A 2 -4.19 4.16 -29.71
C SER A 2 -4.16 3.77 -28.24
N LYS A 3 -4.24 2.45 -27.98
CA LYS A 3 -4.06 1.81 -26.68
C LYS A 3 -2.66 2.18 -26.17
N SER A 4 -2.56 3.18 -25.29
CA SER A 4 -1.31 3.56 -24.66
C SER A 4 -0.72 2.34 -23.95
N ALA A 5 0.60 2.14 -24.11
CA ALA A 5 1.31 1.04 -23.48
C ALA A 5 0.96 0.92 -21.99
N PRO A 6 0.86 -0.31 -21.44
CA PRO A 6 0.54 -0.48 -20.04
C PRO A 6 1.55 0.26 -19.18
N LEU A 7 1.07 1.10 -18.25
CA LEU A 7 1.93 1.87 -17.37
C LEU A 7 2.61 0.94 -16.37
N PHE A 8 3.93 1.10 -16.22
CA PHE A 8 4.69 0.40 -15.18
C PHE A 8 4.21 0.82 -13.79
N SER A 9 4.33 -0.07 -12.79
CA SER A 9 3.81 0.11 -11.42
C SER A 9 4.15 1.48 -10.83
N THR A 10 5.38 1.96 -11.00
CA THR A 10 5.83 3.27 -10.51
C THR A 10 5.10 4.42 -11.20
N VAL A 11 4.93 4.37 -12.52
CA VAL A 11 4.25 5.43 -13.29
C VAL A 11 2.76 5.44 -12.95
N SER A 12 2.13 4.27 -12.88
CA SER A 12 0.75 4.11 -12.42
C SER A 12 0.56 4.64 -11.00
N ALA A 13 1.50 4.37 -10.09
CA ALA A 13 1.43 4.87 -8.72
C ALA A 13 1.34 6.39 -8.67
N TYR A 14 2.30 7.10 -9.29
CA TYR A 14 2.31 8.56 -9.30
C TYR A 14 1.14 9.18 -10.08
N TYR A 15 0.77 8.59 -11.22
CA TYR A 15 -0.36 9.10 -11.99
C TYR A 15 -1.68 8.94 -11.23
N GLY A 16 -1.91 7.78 -10.62
CA GLY A 16 -3.07 7.56 -9.77
C GLY A 16 -3.09 8.48 -8.55
N ILE A 17 -1.95 8.76 -7.91
CA ILE A 17 -1.87 9.74 -6.81
C ILE A 17 -2.30 11.13 -7.28
N ALA A 18 -1.81 11.59 -8.44
CA ALA A 18 -2.18 12.89 -8.99
C ALA A 18 -3.68 12.97 -9.31
N LEU A 19 -4.24 11.91 -9.92
CA LEU A 19 -5.67 11.81 -10.19
C LEU A 19 -6.49 11.85 -8.90
N TYR A 20 -6.10 11.07 -7.90
CA TYR A 20 -6.76 11.02 -6.61
C TYR A 20 -6.78 12.39 -5.93
N GLN A 21 -5.64 13.06 -5.88
CA GLN A 21 -5.52 14.42 -5.32
C GLN A 21 -6.33 15.47 -6.09
N SER A 22 -6.55 15.25 -7.39
CA SER A 22 -7.39 16.12 -8.23
C SER A 22 -8.90 15.85 -8.11
N GLY A 23 -9.31 14.84 -7.35
CA GLY A 23 -10.70 14.45 -7.14
C GLY A 23 -11.22 13.38 -8.10
N ASP A 24 -10.43 12.96 -9.09
CA ASP A 24 -10.79 11.87 -10.00
C ASP A 24 -10.41 10.50 -9.40
N HIS A 25 -11.11 10.14 -8.32
CA HIS A 25 -10.80 8.97 -7.52
C HIS A 25 -11.04 7.67 -8.32
N ASP A 26 -12.11 7.60 -9.10
CA ASP A 26 -12.44 6.41 -9.88
C ASP A 26 -11.32 6.10 -10.88
N ARG A 27 -10.85 7.12 -11.61
CA ARG A 27 -9.74 6.94 -12.55
C ARG A 27 -8.44 6.60 -11.83
N ALA A 28 -8.17 7.17 -10.66
CA ALA A 28 -7.00 6.80 -9.86
C ALA A 28 -6.97 5.30 -9.54
N PHE A 29 -8.12 4.75 -9.10
CA PHE A 29 -8.25 3.33 -8.81
C PHE A 29 -8.10 2.45 -10.05
N GLU A 30 -8.58 2.88 -11.22
CA GLU A 30 -8.35 2.17 -12.48
C GLU A 30 -6.85 2.11 -12.82
N ILE A 31 -6.15 3.24 -12.75
CA ILE A 31 -4.73 3.33 -13.08
C ILE A 31 -3.86 2.45 -12.16
N TRP A 32 -4.13 2.46 -10.85
CA TRP A 32 -3.40 1.57 -9.94
C TRP A 32 -3.70 0.10 -10.20
N LYS A 33 -4.96 -0.26 -10.51
CA LYS A 33 -5.32 -1.64 -10.89
C LYS A 33 -4.59 -2.08 -12.15
N GLU A 34 -4.51 -1.22 -13.17
CA GLU A 34 -3.74 -1.50 -14.38
C GLU A 34 -2.26 -1.73 -14.07
N GLY A 35 -1.64 -0.87 -13.24
CA GLY A 35 -0.24 -1.03 -12.82
C GLY A 35 0.02 -2.36 -12.10
N ILE A 36 -0.90 -2.76 -11.23
CA ILE A 36 -0.89 -4.06 -10.54
C ILE A 36 -1.01 -5.23 -11.53
N THR A 37 -1.89 -5.13 -12.52
CA THR A 37 -2.05 -6.18 -13.54
C THR A 37 -0.78 -6.38 -14.36
N VAL A 38 -0.07 -5.29 -14.68
CA VAL A 38 1.14 -5.32 -15.51
C VAL A 38 2.36 -5.80 -14.72
N GLN A 39 2.49 -5.38 -13.47
CA GLN A 39 3.60 -5.71 -12.58
C GLN A 39 3.09 -6.13 -11.20
N PRO A 40 2.53 -7.34 -11.08
CA PRO A 40 1.89 -7.77 -9.83
C PRO A 40 2.87 -7.92 -8.67
N ASN A 41 4.16 -8.11 -8.95
CA ASN A 41 5.22 -8.29 -7.96
C ASN A 41 5.91 -6.97 -7.55
N LYS A 42 5.39 -5.81 -7.98
CA LYS A 42 5.94 -4.49 -7.67
C LYS A 42 5.04 -3.76 -6.67
N PRO A 43 5.60 -3.15 -5.61
CA PRO A 43 4.81 -2.66 -4.48
C PRO A 43 4.10 -1.31 -4.72
N GLU A 44 4.59 -0.48 -5.64
CA GLU A 44 4.26 0.96 -5.70
C GLU A 44 2.76 1.20 -5.90
N SER A 45 2.13 0.51 -6.87
CA SER A 45 0.69 0.67 -7.12
C SER A 45 -0.17 0.06 -6.00
N TYR A 46 0.28 -1.01 -5.34
CA TYR A 46 -0.44 -1.56 -4.18
C TYR A 46 -0.42 -0.60 -3.00
N VAL A 47 0.74 -0.02 -2.70
CA VAL A 47 0.93 0.91 -1.59
C VAL A 47 0.10 2.16 -1.79
N ALA A 48 0.19 2.80 -2.95
CA ALA A 48 -0.57 4.03 -3.26
C ALA A 48 -2.08 3.79 -3.16
N MET A 49 -2.57 2.68 -3.74
CA MET A 49 -3.98 2.32 -3.68
C MET A 49 -4.43 1.96 -2.26
N ALA A 50 -3.62 1.26 -1.48
CA ALA A 50 -3.93 0.92 -0.10
C ALA A 50 -3.98 2.16 0.81
N GLU A 51 -3.09 3.13 0.60
CA GLU A 51 -3.13 4.41 1.31
C GLU A 51 -4.41 5.18 1.02
N ALA A 52 -4.81 5.27 -0.26
CA ALA A 52 -6.08 5.88 -0.66
C ALA A 52 -7.28 5.18 0.00
N LEU A 53 -7.34 3.84 -0.05
CA LEU A 53 -8.40 3.05 0.60
C LEU A 53 -8.47 3.31 2.11
N ARG A 54 -7.32 3.41 2.79
CA ARG A 54 -7.29 3.76 4.23
C ARG A 54 -7.84 5.16 4.50
N SER A 55 -7.50 6.13 3.65
CA SER A 55 -8.03 7.50 3.77
C SER A 55 -9.56 7.54 3.62
N GLU A 56 -10.12 6.63 2.81
CA GLU A 56 -11.57 6.42 2.65
C GLU A 56 -12.19 5.53 3.72
N ARG A 57 -11.46 5.19 4.80
CA ARG A 57 -11.93 4.29 5.87
C ARG A 57 -12.26 2.87 5.39
N LYS A 58 -11.69 2.44 4.27
CA LYS A 58 -11.83 1.09 3.69
C LYS A 58 -10.64 0.20 4.10
N MET A 59 -10.35 0.12 5.39
CA MET A 59 -9.16 -0.58 5.89
C MET A 59 -9.14 -2.08 5.56
N LYS A 60 -10.31 -2.73 5.47
CA LYS A 60 -10.41 -4.15 5.10
C LYS A 60 -9.96 -4.38 3.65
N GLU A 61 -10.41 -3.53 2.73
CA GLU A 61 -10.00 -3.59 1.32
C GLU A 61 -8.51 -3.28 1.15
N ALA A 62 -8.00 -2.30 1.89
CA ALA A 62 -6.57 -2.00 1.91
C ALA A 62 -5.75 -3.19 2.40
N LEU A 63 -6.20 -3.87 3.47
CA LEU A 63 -5.55 -5.05 4.00
C LEU A 63 -5.54 -6.19 2.99
N GLU A 64 -6.69 -6.50 2.38
CA GLU A 64 -6.79 -7.54 1.36
C GLU A 64 -5.88 -7.26 0.17
N LEU A 65 -5.81 -6.00 -0.27
CA LEU A 65 -4.94 -5.56 -1.36
C LEU A 65 -3.45 -5.78 -1.03
N LEU A 66 -3.00 -5.38 0.16
CA LEU A 66 -1.61 -5.57 0.57
C LEU A 66 -1.28 -7.05 0.79
N LEU A 67 -2.21 -7.85 1.33
CA LEU A 67 -2.04 -9.30 1.46
C LEU A 67 -2.01 -10.02 0.10
N ARG A 68 -2.63 -9.46 -0.94
CA ARG A 68 -2.47 -9.97 -2.30
C ARG A 68 -1.05 -9.77 -2.81
N PHE A 69 -0.43 -8.62 -2.56
CA PHE A 69 0.98 -8.40 -2.89
C PHE A 69 1.87 -9.44 -2.19
N ASP A 70 1.62 -9.74 -0.92
CA ASP A 70 2.39 -10.75 -0.18
C ASP A 70 2.39 -12.15 -0.81
N LYS A 71 1.36 -12.48 -1.60
CA LYS A 71 1.26 -13.75 -2.32
C LYS A 71 2.05 -13.77 -3.63
N VAL A 72 2.38 -12.61 -4.19
CA VAL A 72 3.02 -12.47 -5.52
C VAL A 72 4.40 -11.81 -5.47
N LYS A 73 4.78 -11.26 -4.32
CA LYS A 73 6.09 -10.62 -4.12
C LYS A 73 7.22 -11.61 -4.36
N GLN A 74 8.22 -11.18 -5.11
CA GLN A 74 9.47 -11.95 -5.30
C GLN A 74 10.51 -11.62 -4.22
N GLN A 75 10.40 -10.44 -3.62
CA GLN A 75 11.31 -9.95 -2.59
C GLN A 75 10.49 -9.28 -1.48
N PRO A 76 10.98 -9.30 -0.23
CA PRO A 76 10.37 -8.51 0.85
C PRO A 76 10.31 -7.02 0.48
N SER A 77 9.27 -6.33 0.95
CA SER A 77 9.13 -4.88 0.78
C SER A 77 8.94 -4.24 2.15
N ALA A 78 9.92 -3.43 2.57
CA ALA A 78 9.84 -2.68 3.83
C ALA A 78 8.60 -1.76 3.85
N GLU A 79 8.27 -1.19 2.69
CA GLU A 79 7.14 -0.30 2.52
C GLU A 79 5.81 -1.05 2.69
N VAL A 80 5.64 -2.21 2.06
CA VAL A 80 4.38 -2.98 2.22
C VAL A 80 4.21 -3.47 3.65
N GLU A 81 5.27 -3.92 4.32
CA GLU A 81 5.21 -4.31 5.74
C GLU A 81 4.81 -3.11 6.62
N TYR A 82 5.32 -1.91 6.32
CA TYR A 82 4.93 -0.69 7.04
C TYR A 82 3.45 -0.35 6.85
N PHE A 83 2.94 -0.40 5.62
CA PHE A 83 1.54 -0.14 5.32
C PHE A 83 0.60 -1.22 5.87
N LEU A 84 1.01 -2.49 5.87
CA LEU A 84 0.29 -3.56 6.57
C LEU A 84 0.18 -3.27 8.06
N GLY A 85 1.30 -2.94 8.72
CA GLY A 85 1.31 -2.64 10.14
C GLY A 85 0.41 -1.45 10.51
N HIS A 86 0.41 -0.40 9.68
CA HIS A 86 -0.53 0.71 9.84
C HIS A 86 -1.99 0.32 9.60
N THR A 87 -2.27 -0.54 8.60
CA THR A 87 -3.64 -0.98 8.31
C THR A 87 -4.19 -1.84 9.45
N TYR A 88 -3.37 -2.75 9.98
CA TYR A 88 -3.72 -3.54 11.17
C TYR A 88 -3.94 -2.66 12.40
N LEU A 89 -3.12 -1.62 12.58
CA LEU A 89 -3.30 -0.64 13.65
C LEU A 89 -4.67 0.06 13.53
N ASP A 90 -5.05 0.52 12.34
CA ASP A 90 -6.34 1.18 12.10
C ASP A 90 -7.53 0.24 12.35
N LEU A 91 -7.34 -1.08 12.19
CA LEU A 91 -8.31 -2.13 12.48
C LEU A 91 -8.33 -2.55 13.97
N GLY A 92 -7.44 -2.01 14.81
CA GLY A 92 -7.32 -2.39 16.21
C GLY A 92 -6.64 -3.75 16.45
N LEU A 93 -6.02 -4.33 15.42
CA LEU A 93 -5.33 -5.62 15.47
C LEU A 93 -3.86 -5.40 15.84
N TYR A 94 -3.62 -5.08 17.11
CA TYR A 94 -2.34 -4.54 17.57
C TYR A 94 -1.17 -5.53 17.49
N ASP A 95 -1.40 -6.82 17.68
CA ASP A 95 -0.33 -7.83 17.61
C ASP A 95 0.19 -8.00 16.18
N ASP A 96 -0.72 -8.08 15.20
CA ASP A 96 -0.35 -8.07 13.78
C ASP A 96 0.32 -6.74 13.40
N ALA A 97 -0.20 -5.61 13.89
CA ALA A 97 0.39 -4.31 13.66
C ALA A 97 1.86 -4.24 14.12
N LYS A 98 2.16 -4.74 15.34
CA LYS A 98 3.53 -4.85 15.86
C LYS A 98 4.39 -5.76 15.01
N ARG A 99 3.91 -6.96 14.67
CA ARG A 99 4.65 -7.92 13.86
C ARG A 99 5.08 -7.33 12.50
N HIS A 100 4.16 -6.65 11.82
CA HIS A 100 4.44 -6.06 10.51
C HIS A 100 5.31 -4.79 10.63
N ALA A 101 5.12 -3.99 11.68
CA ALA A 101 6.01 -2.87 11.97
C ALA A 101 7.46 -3.34 12.20
N ASP A 102 7.66 -4.38 13.02
CA ASP A 102 9.00 -4.91 13.30
C ASP A 102 9.70 -5.41 12.02
N LYS A 103 8.98 -6.13 11.15
CA LYS A 103 9.49 -6.54 9.84
C LYS A 103 9.88 -5.34 8.98
N ALA A 104 9.03 -4.31 8.91
CA ALA A 104 9.32 -3.10 8.14
C ALA A 104 10.64 -2.45 8.59
N TYR A 105 10.85 -2.35 9.90
CA TYR A 105 12.06 -1.76 10.47
C TYR A 105 13.30 -2.66 10.33
N GLN A 106 13.16 -3.97 10.41
CA GLN A 106 14.23 -4.92 10.08
C GLN A 106 14.68 -4.81 8.63
N LEU A 107 13.74 -4.50 7.72
CA LEU A 107 14.00 -4.24 6.31
C LEU A 107 14.49 -2.80 6.03
N GLY A 108 14.69 -1.99 7.06
CA GLY A 108 15.25 -0.64 6.93
C GLY A 108 14.24 0.46 6.61
N TYR A 109 12.94 0.27 6.90
CA TYR A 109 11.96 1.35 6.70
C TYR A 109 12.32 2.59 7.54
N PRO A 110 12.38 3.80 6.95
CA PRO A 110 13.06 4.93 7.58
C PRO A 110 12.20 5.68 8.62
N LEU A 111 10.87 5.58 8.56
CA LEU A 111 10.00 6.44 9.39
C LEU A 111 9.60 5.76 10.71
N PRO A 112 9.96 6.33 11.87
CA PRO A 112 9.67 5.72 13.18
C PRO A 112 8.20 5.92 13.63
N GLY A 113 7.36 6.54 12.80
CA GLY A 113 6.00 6.94 13.17
C GLY A 113 5.12 5.78 13.67
N LEU A 114 5.12 4.65 12.95
CA LEU A 114 4.36 3.46 13.35
C LEU A 114 4.88 2.87 14.67
N LYS A 115 6.20 2.71 14.80
CA LYS A 115 6.85 2.25 16.04
C LYS A 115 6.45 3.10 17.25
N ASN A 116 6.48 4.42 17.08
CA ASN A 116 6.15 5.36 18.13
C ASN A 116 4.67 5.28 18.54
N LYS A 117 3.75 5.09 17.58
CA LYS A 117 2.32 4.88 17.87
C LYS A 117 2.11 3.59 18.64
N LEU A 118 2.69 2.48 18.20
CA LEU A 118 2.49 1.15 18.81
C LEU A 118 3.04 1.08 20.24
N ARG A 119 4.18 1.73 20.54
CA ARG A 119 4.71 1.82 21.90
C ARG A 119 3.77 2.52 22.88
N ARG A 120 2.91 3.43 22.41
CA ARG A 120 1.92 4.13 23.27
C ARG A 120 0.69 3.28 23.57
N ILE A 121 0.48 2.20 22.82
CA ILE A 121 -0.69 1.33 22.90
C ILE A 121 -0.41 0.12 23.82
N GLY A 122 0.86 -0.21 24.07
CA GLY A 122 1.29 -1.23 25.03
C GLY A 122 2.70 -1.73 24.75
#